data_AF-A0A9P7MP14-F1
#
_entry.id   AF-A0A9P7MP14-F1
#
_cell.length_a   1.000
_cell.length_b   1.000
_cell.length_c   1.000
_cell.angle_alpha   90.00
_cell.angle_beta   90.00
_cell.angle_gamma   90.00
#
_symmetry.space_group_name_H-M   'P 1'
#
loop_
_entity.id
_entity.type
_entity.pdbx_description
1 polymer ?
#
loop_
_entity_poly.entity_id
_entity_poly.type
_entity_poly.pdbx_seq_one_letter_code
_entity_poly.pdbx_strand_id
1 'polypeptide(L)'
;MRLLNALTFASGVAAMATGSVQLLTDQQIDQDDASLNPENAVAVVAAPEITSRDDTVPSLELDKRMNGAIATILMPTVADAAAVVIAGVSVSFIMASRVIRRQGQSVTEWFVKQLKIHNQNDSRTVVQLVIGEGITLYDRHMNKEFVETRTIPEGIKALTMTVSQLPSDEL
;
A
#
# COMPACT_ATOMS: atom_id res chain seq x y z
N MET A 1 -13.66 45.31 -34.37
CA MET A 1 -14.63 45.67 -33.30
C MET A 1 -15.42 44.41 -32.98
N ARG A 2 -15.19 43.80 -31.81
CA ARG A 2 -16.13 43.79 -30.67
C ARG A 2 -17.58 43.38 -31.04
N LEU A 3 -17.98 42.18 -30.60
CA LEU A 3 -19.14 42.05 -29.70
C LEU A 3 -18.95 40.81 -28.82
N LEU A 4 -19.16 41.01 -27.52
CA LEU A 4 -18.89 40.10 -26.43
C LEU A 4 -20.24 39.75 -25.80
N ASN A 5 -20.66 38.48 -25.84
CA ASN A 5 -21.85 38.04 -25.11
C ASN A 5 -21.43 37.09 -23.98
N ALA A 6 -21.14 37.69 -22.83
CA ALA A 6 -21.25 36.98 -21.56
C ALA A 6 -22.73 36.93 -21.16
N LEU A 7 -23.19 35.80 -20.62
CA LEU A 7 -24.42 35.73 -19.84
C LEU A 7 -24.14 34.95 -18.55
N THR A 8 -24.80 35.34 -17.46
CA THR A 8 -24.28 35.15 -16.10
C THR A 8 -25.41 34.83 -15.12
N PHE A 9 -25.05 34.12 -14.03
CA PHE A 9 -25.81 33.93 -12.77
C PHE A 9 -27.11 33.09 -12.75
N ALA A 10 -27.12 32.10 -11.84
CA ALA A 10 -28.06 31.94 -10.72
C ALA A 10 -27.77 30.59 -10.00
N SER A 11 -27.02 30.57 -8.89
CA SER A 11 -27.51 30.66 -7.49
C SER A 11 -28.52 29.56 -7.09
N GLY A 12 -28.03 28.49 -6.45
CA GLY A 12 -28.84 27.47 -5.75
C GLY A 12 -28.60 27.54 -4.24
N VAL A 13 -29.68 27.70 -3.47
CA VAL A 13 -29.67 28.10 -2.04
C VAL A 13 -29.25 26.95 -1.11
N ALA A 14 -28.49 27.27 -0.06
CA ALA A 14 -28.23 26.38 1.06
C ALA A 14 -29.44 26.35 2.01
N ALA A 15 -29.92 25.16 2.36
CA ALA A 15 -30.93 24.96 3.40
C ALA A 15 -30.32 24.14 4.55
N MET A 16 -29.93 24.81 5.64
CA MET A 16 -29.69 24.14 6.90
C MET A 16 -31.04 23.91 7.60
N ALA A 17 -31.35 22.67 7.93
CA ALA A 17 -32.47 22.34 8.80
C ALA A 17 -31.92 21.87 10.15
N THR A 18 -31.85 22.77 11.12
CA THR A 18 -31.60 22.44 12.52
C THR A 18 -32.89 21.93 13.15
N GLY A 19 -32.82 20.80 13.88
CA GLY A 19 -33.95 20.21 14.60
C GLY A 19 -33.42 19.41 15.78
N SER A 20 -33.61 19.92 16.99
CA SER A 20 -32.92 19.44 18.20
C SER A 20 -33.83 18.67 19.15
N VAL A 21 -33.31 17.53 19.62
CA VAL A 21 -33.48 16.98 20.99
C VAL A 21 -34.91 16.74 21.49
N GLN A 22 -35.23 15.46 21.74
CA GLN A 22 -35.71 15.07 23.07
C GLN A 22 -35.19 13.69 23.47
N LEU A 23 -34.83 13.58 24.75
CA LEU A 23 -34.06 12.49 25.35
C LEU A 23 -34.83 11.95 26.56
N LEU A 24 -35.08 10.65 26.61
CA LEU A 24 -35.50 9.85 27.78
C LEU A 24 -35.03 8.42 27.44
N THR A 25 -33.93 7.88 27.97
CA THR A 25 -33.48 7.75 29.38
C THR A 25 -34.38 6.86 30.21
N ASP A 26 -34.21 5.55 30.04
CA ASP A 26 -34.09 4.50 31.05
C ASP A 26 -33.79 3.19 30.28
N GLN A 27 -32.77 2.36 30.58
CA GLN A 27 -31.91 2.29 31.76
C GLN A 27 -30.41 2.13 31.43
N GLN A 28 -29.59 2.65 32.35
CA GLN A 28 -28.12 2.60 32.43
C GLN A 28 -27.77 2.25 33.90
N ILE A 29 -26.66 1.59 34.28
CA ILE A 29 -25.40 1.13 33.63
C ILE A 29 -25.04 -0.23 34.26
N ASP A 30 -24.43 -1.19 33.53
CA ASP A 30 -23.10 -1.74 33.89
C ASP A 30 -22.52 -2.77 32.90
N GLN A 31 -21.64 -2.30 32.02
CA GLN A 31 -20.36 -2.95 31.70
C GLN A 31 -19.49 -1.91 30.96
N ASP A 32 -18.41 -1.47 31.61
CA ASP A 32 -17.38 -0.55 31.08
C ASP A 32 -17.07 -0.83 29.60
N ASP A 33 -17.20 0.12 28.68
CA ASP A 33 -16.52 1.42 28.54
C ASP A 33 -15.09 1.33 27.94
N ALA A 34 -14.76 2.40 27.21
CA ALA A 34 -13.80 2.50 26.13
C ALA A 34 -12.35 2.05 26.42
N SER A 35 -11.64 1.65 25.36
CA SER A 35 -10.55 2.50 24.79
C SER A 35 -9.88 1.90 23.53
N LEU A 36 -9.97 2.64 22.42
CA LEU A 36 -8.91 2.91 21.42
C LEU A 36 -7.87 1.80 21.08
N ASN A 37 -7.95 1.21 19.88
CA ASN A 37 -6.97 1.45 18.80
C ASN A 37 -7.33 0.78 17.45
N PRO A 38 -7.10 1.44 16.30
CA PRO A 38 -7.29 0.86 14.97
C PRO A 38 -5.99 0.24 14.41
N GLU A 39 -5.43 -0.77 15.08
CA GLU A 39 -4.12 -1.37 14.71
C GLU A 39 -4.10 -2.91 14.70
N ASN A 40 -5.19 -3.59 14.29
CA ASN A 40 -5.09 -5.04 14.06
C ASN A 40 -6.11 -5.62 13.04
N ALA A 41 -5.83 -5.43 11.75
CA ALA A 41 -6.59 -6.03 10.66
C ALA A 41 -5.70 -6.81 9.67
N VAL A 42 -4.75 -7.60 10.19
CA VAL A 42 -3.95 -8.55 9.41
C VAL A 42 -4.12 -9.96 9.98
N ALA A 43 -5.26 -10.58 9.66
CA ALA A 43 -5.49 -11.99 9.93
C ALA A 43 -4.65 -12.85 8.95
N VAL A 44 -3.37 -13.05 9.27
CA VAL A 44 -2.53 -14.05 8.59
C VAL A 44 -3.05 -15.44 8.96
N VAL A 45 -3.65 -16.13 7.99
CA VAL A 45 -4.04 -17.53 8.15
C VAL A 45 -2.82 -18.43 7.99
N ALA A 46 -2.11 -18.69 9.09
CA ALA A 46 -1.23 -19.85 9.27
C ALA A 46 -0.78 -19.99 10.74
N ALA A 47 -1.58 -20.68 11.56
CA ALA A 47 -1.15 -21.12 12.89
C ALA A 47 -1.04 -22.66 12.92
N PRO A 48 0.18 -23.22 12.90
CA PRO A 48 0.47 -24.51 13.51
C PRO A 48 0.87 -24.30 14.98
N GLU A 49 0.37 -25.16 15.87
CA GLU A 49 0.54 -25.04 17.32
C GLU A 49 2.02 -25.06 17.75
N ILE A 50 2.43 -24.06 18.52
CA ILE A 50 3.78 -23.97 19.08
C ILE A 50 3.81 -24.72 20.42
N THR A 51 4.35 -25.94 20.41
CA THR A 51 4.73 -26.62 21.66
C THR A 51 5.97 -25.97 22.25
N SER A 52 5.88 -25.56 23.52
CA SER A 52 6.96 -24.84 24.21
C SER A 52 8.16 -25.75 24.51
N ARG A 53 9.30 -25.49 23.85
CA ARG A 53 10.64 -25.80 24.38
C ARG A 53 11.77 -25.05 23.66
N ASP A 54 12.76 -24.65 24.47
CA ASP A 54 14.12 -24.19 24.15
C ASP A 54 14.30 -22.90 23.33
N ASP A 55 14.26 -21.78 24.06
CA ASP A 55 14.88 -20.50 23.71
C ASP A 55 16.42 -20.61 23.58
N THR A 56 16.96 -21.06 22.43
CA THR A 56 18.39 -20.79 22.12
C THR A 56 18.84 -20.76 20.64
N VAL A 57 17.95 -20.70 19.63
CA VAL A 57 18.40 -20.47 18.22
C VAL A 57 17.43 -19.60 17.39
N PRO A 58 17.59 -18.25 17.35
CA PRO A 58 16.77 -17.38 16.50
C PRO A 58 17.58 -16.40 15.63
N SER A 59 18.47 -16.89 14.75
CA SER A 59 19.09 -16.03 13.72
C SER A 59 19.31 -16.78 12.39
N LEU A 60 20.10 -17.86 12.40
CA LEU A 60 20.50 -18.56 11.16
C LEU A 60 19.33 -19.15 10.34
N GLU A 61 18.25 -19.55 11.00
CA GLU A 61 17.02 -20.07 10.36
C GLU A 61 16.19 -18.96 9.70
N LEU A 62 16.27 -17.71 10.19
CA LEU A 62 15.50 -16.59 9.66
C LEU A 62 16.15 -16.03 8.40
N ASP A 63 17.47 -15.85 8.40
CA ASP A 63 18.25 -15.39 7.25
C ASP A 63 18.06 -16.33 6.04
N LYS A 64 18.02 -17.65 6.27
CA LYS A 64 17.71 -18.65 5.24
C LYS A 64 16.31 -18.52 4.63
N ARG A 65 15.33 -17.95 5.35
CA ARG A 65 13.97 -17.70 4.83
C ARG A 65 13.85 -16.38 4.07
N MET A 66 14.77 -15.44 4.28
CA MET A 66 14.79 -14.15 3.58
C MET A 66 15.48 -14.21 2.21
N ASN A 67 16.26 -15.26 1.93
CA ASN A 67 16.99 -15.39 0.68
C ASN A 67 16.13 -16.08 -0.41
N GLY A 68 15.69 -15.31 -1.41
CA GLY A 68 14.76 -15.78 -2.44
C GLY A 68 13.28 -15.63 -2.06
N ALA A 69 12.94 -14.64 -1.23
CA ALA A 69 11.55 -14.32 -0.92
C ALA A 69 10.83 -13.79 -2.17
N ILE A 70 9.79 -14.50 -2.62
CA ILE A 70 9.00 -14.15 -3.81
C ILE A 70 7.58 -13.77 -3.38
N ALA A 71 7.08 -12.62 -3.83
CA ALA A 71 5.72 -12.17 -3.56
C ALA A 71 5.10 -11.45 -4.77
N THR A 72 3.80 -11.63 -4.98
CA THR A 72 3.03 -10.90 -5.99
C THR A 72 2.41 -9.65 -5.39
N ILE A 73 2.79 -8.48 -5.89
CA ILE A 73 2.22 -7.18 -5.50
C ILE A 73 1.14 -6.80 -6.51
N LEU A 74 -0.10 -6.67 -6.04
CA LEU A 74 -1.20 -6.13 -6.84
C LEU A 74 -1.08 -4.60 -6.92
N MET A 75 -1.31 -4.02 -8.10
CA MET A 75 -1.30 -2.57 -8.27
C MET A 75 -2.59 -1.97 -7.70
N PRO A 76 -2.52 -1.08 -6.68
CA PRO A 76 -3.70 -0.45 -6.11
C PRO A 76 -4.41 0.48 -7.11
N THR A 77 -5.73 0.61 -6.95
CA THR A 77 -6.62 1.47 -7.75
C THR A 77 -7.33 2.52 -6.89
N VAL A 78 -6.74 2.87 -5.75
CA VAL A 78 -7.23 3.86 -4.77
C VAL A 78 -6.27 5.05 -4.67
N ALA A 79 -6.74 6.18 -4.17
CA ALA A 79 -5.94 7.41 -4.10
C ALA A 79 -4.78 7.33 -3.10
N ASP A 80 -5.05 6.74 -1.93
CA ASP A 80 -4.09 6.51 -0.86
C ASP A 80 -3.92 5.00 -0.68
N ALA A 81 -2.69 4.52 -0.89
CA ALA A 81 -2.39 3.10 -0.95
C ALA A 81 -1.23 2.77 -0.01
N ALA A 82 -1.51 1.88 0.96
CA ALA A 82 -0.52 1.42 1.91
C ALA A 82 0.70 0.79 1.20
N ALA A 83 1.89 1.05 1.73
CA ALA A 83 3.12 0.41 1.24
C ALA A 83 3.14 -1.08 1.59
N VAL A 84 3.79 -1.88 0.74
CA VAL A 84 3.99 -3.32 0.94
C VAL A 84 5.44 -3.57 1.33
N VAL A 85 5.69 -4.41 2.33
CA VAL A 85 7.05 -4.78 2.77
C VAL A 85 7.28 -6.27 2.52
N ILE A 86 8.35 -6.61 1.79
CA ILE A 86 8.74 -7.99 1.45
C ILE A 86 10.20 -8.15 1.82
N ALA A 87 10.51 -9.07 2.75
CA ALA A 87 11.86 -9.37 3.22
C ALA A 87 12.72 -8.12 3.52
N GLY A 88 12.12 -7.14 4.22
CA GLY A 88 12.76 -5.87 4.60
C GLY A 88 12.95 -4.85 3.47
N VAL A 89 12.36 -5.07 2.30
CA VAL A 89 12.28 -4.07 1.24
C VAL A 89 10.85 -3.52 1.18
N SER A 90 10.71 -2.21 1.37
CA SER A 90 9.44 -1.49 1.29
C SER A 90 9.18 -0.98 -0.13
N VAL A 91 7.98 -1.20 -0.63
CA VAL A 91 7.46 -0.69 -1.91
C VAL A 91 6.28 0.22 -1.64
N SER A 92 6.44 1.52 -1.90
CA SER A 92 5.39 2.53 -1.81
C SER A 92 4.89 2.93 -3.21
N PHE A 93 3.60 3.23 -3.32
CA PHE A 93 2.95 3.55 -4.59
C PHE A 93 2.79 5.06 -4.77
N ILE A 94 3.35 5.62 -5.84
CA ILE A 94 3.12 7.01 -6.23
C ILE A 94 1.94 7.03 -7.21
N MET A 95 0.77 7.38 -6.68
CA MET A 95 -0.50 7.34 -7.40
C MET A 95 -0.69 8.55 -8.32
N ALA A 96 -1.47 8.34 -9.38
CA ALA A 96 -2.00 9.38 -10.25
C ALA A 96 -3.47 9.09 -10.59
N SER A 97 -4.21 10.12 -11.00
CA SER A 97 -5.62 10.02 -11.41
C SER A 97 -5.81 10.42 -12.87
N ARG A 98 -6.74 9.76 -13.56
CA ARG A 98 -7.27 10.20 -14.86
C ARG A 98 -8.79 10.14 -14.88
N VAL A 99 -9.42 11.03 -15.65
CA VAL A 99 -10.87 10.98 -15.87
C VAL A 99 -11.15 10.18 -17.13
N ILE A 100 -11.94 9.12 -17.00
CA ILE A 100 -12.35 8.24 -18.10
C ILE A 100 -13.88 8.24 -18.24
N ARG A 101 -14.39 7.97 -19.44
CA ARG A 101 -15.82 7.76 -19.65
C ARG A 101 -16.15 6.27 -19.54
N ARG A 102 -16.96 5.89 -18.55
CA ARG A 102 -17.56 4.55 -18.42
C ARG A 102 -19.07 4.69 -18.48
N GLN A 103 -19.72 3.95 -19.39
CA GLN A 103 -21.19 3.96 -19.54
C GLN A 103 -21.82 5.37 -19.68
N GLY A 104 -21.13 6.27 -20.39
CA GLY A 104 -21.56 7.67 -20.59
C GLY A 104 -21.24 8.62 -19.42
N GLN A 105 -20.84 8.11 -18.25
CA GLN A 105 -20.47 8.91 -17.08
C GLN A 105 -18.95 9.13 -17.02
N SER A 106 -18.54 10.31 -16.55
CA SER A 106 -17.14 10.61 -16.24
C SER A 106 -16.79 10.03 -14.86
N VAL A 107 -15.81 9.14 -14.81
CA VAL A 107 -15.33 8.47 -13.60
C VAL A 107 -13.85 8.75 -13.42
N THR A 108 -13.44 9.08 -12.20
CA THR A 108 -12.03 9.22 -11.83
C THR A 108 -11.44 7.83 -11.57
N GLU A 109 -10.41 7.47 -12.33
CA GLU A 109 -9.65 6.22 -12.17
C GLU A 109 -8.26 6.53 -11.61
N TRP A 110 -7.90 5.88 -10.51
CA TRP A 110 -6.57 5.96 -9.91
C TRP A 110 -5.69 4.80 -10.40
N PHE A 111 -4.41 5.10 -10.63
CA PHE A 111 -3.42 4.14 -11.10
C PHE A 111 -2.04 4.46 -10.50
N VAL A 112 -1.20 3.43 -10.39
CA VAL A 112 0.21 3.59 -9.99
C VAL A 112 0.98 4.22 -11.15
N LYS A 113 1.55 5.40 -10.93
CA LYS A 113 2.43 6.06 -11.91
C LYS A 113 3.89 5.63 -11.72
N GLN A 114 4.32 5.54 -10.47
CA GLN A 114 5.68 5.14 -10.11
C GLN A 114 5.67 4.29 -8.83
N LEU A 115 6.67 3.43 -8.67
CA LEU A 115 6.98 2.76 -7.41
C LEU A 115 8.18 3.45 -6.77
N LYS A 116 8.16 3.58 -5.45
CA LYS A 116 9.33 3.93 -4.63
C LYS A 116 9.75 2.69 -3.86
N ILE A 117 10.94 2.19 -4.13
CA ILE A 117 11.54 0.99 -3.53
C ILE A 117 12.56 1.46 -2.50
N HIS A 118 12.54 0.91 -1.30
CA HIS A 118 13.45 1.26 -0.21
C HIS A 118 13.96 -0.02 0.47
N ASN A 119 15.28 -0.24 0.46
CA ASN A 119 15.89 -1.31 1.22
C ASN A 119 16.03 -0.89 2.70
N GLN A 120 15.26 -1.52 3.58
CA GLN A 120 15.30 -1.30 5.03
C GLN A 120 16.19 -2.32 5.74
N ASN A 121 16.76 -3.30 5.02
CA ASN A 121 17.72 -4.24 5.58
C ASN A 121 19.07 -3.54 5.84
N ASP A 122 19.76 -3.98 6.89
CA ASP A 122 21.16 -3.62 7.16
C ASP A 122 22.15 -4.26 6.17
N SER A 123 21.70 -5.24 5.39
CA SER A 123 22.47 -5.99 4.40
C SER A 123 22.23 -5.52 2.96
N ARG A 124 23.19 -5.84 2.07
CA ARG A 124 23.04 -5.63 0.62
C ARG A 124 22.01 -6.60 0.08
N THR A 125 20.97 -6.08 -0.54
CA THR A 125 19.81 -6.86 -0.99
C THR A 125 19.65 -6.75 -2.51
N VAL A 126 19.57 -7.88 -3.21
CA VAL A 126 19.18 -7.93 -4.62
C VAL A 126 17.66 -7.90 -4.70
N VAL A 127 17.13 -6.99 -5.49
CA VAL A 127 15.68 -6.84 -5.73
C VAL A 127 15.41 -6.90 -7.23
N GLN A 128 14.53 -7.83 -7.61
CA GLN A 128 14.04 -7.97 -8.97
C GLN A 128 12.52 -7.76 -8.99
N LEU A 129 12.05 -6.91 -9.91
CA LEU A 129 10.62 -6.70 -10.19
C LEU A 129 10.29 -7.13 -11.62
N VAL A 130 9.34 -8.03 -11.75
CA VAL A 130 8.92 -8.66 -13.01
C VAL A 130 7.42 -8.42 -13.23
N ILE A 131 7.01 -8.08 -14.45
CA ILE A 131 5.60 -7.93 -14.84
C ILE A 131 5.21 -8.91 -15.94
N GLY A 132 3.94 -9.31 -15.95
CA GLY A 132 3.36 -10.14 -17.01
C GLY A 132 4.14 -11.42 -17.28
N GLU A 133 4.40 -11.71 -18.56
CA GLU A 133 5.07 -12.92 -19.06
C GLU A 133 6.60 -12.91 -18.87
N GLY A 134 7.10 -12.36 -17.76
CA GLY A 134 8.53 -12.37 -17.43
C GLY A 134 9.32 -11.10 -17.82
N ILE A 135 8.66 -9.95 -18.03
CA ILE A 135 9.35 -8.70 -18.36
C ILE A 135 9.92 -8.07 -17.08
N THR A 136 11.24 -8.05 -16.94
CA THR A 136 11.93 -7.40 -15.80
C THR A 136 11.88 -5.86 -15.93
N LEU A 137 11.20 -5.20 -14.99
CA LEU A 137 11.19 -3.73 -14.86
C LEU A 137 12.36 -3.20 -14.04
N TYR A 138 12.84 -4.01 -13.10
CA TYR A 138 13.87 -3.64 -12.15
C TYR A 138 14.71 -4.87 -11.80
N ASP A 139 16.02 -4.69 -11.80
CA ASP A 139 16.98 -5.68 -11.31
C ASP A 139 18.19 -4.90 -10.79
N ARG A 140 18.41 -4.93 -9.47
CA ARG A 140 19.49 -4.15 -8.85
C ARG A 140 19.87 -4.69 -7.47
N HIS A 141 21.16 -4.59 -7.18
CA HIS A 141 21.72 -4.73 -5.85
C HIS A 141 21.55 -3.39 -5.11
N MET A 142 20.67 -3.35 -4.12
CA MET A 142 20.42 -2.21 -3.24
C MET A 142 21.31 -2.31 -2.00
N ASN A 143 22.06 -1.25 -1.69
CA ASN A 143 22.79 -1.14 -0.43
C ASN A 143 21.82 -0.81 0.74
N LYS A 144 22.31 -0.81 1.98
CA LYS A 144 21.55 -0.32 3.15
C LYS A 144 20.96 1.07 2.89
N GLU A 145 19.71 1.29 3.32
CA GLU A 145 18.96 2.56 3.20
C GLU A 145 18.82 3.10 1.76
N PHE A 146 19.12 2.28 0.75
CA PHE A 146 19.03 2.72 -0.64
C PHE A 146 17.56 2.88 -1.06
N VAL A 147 17.25 4.05 -1.63
CA VAL A 147 15.91 4.45 -2.09
C VAL A 147 15.96 4.75 -3.59
N GLU A 148 15.02 4.17 -4.34
CA GLU A 148 14.90 4.43 -5.78
C GLU A 148 13.44 4.52 -6.23
N THR A 149 13.16 5.45 -7.15
CA THR A 149 11.84 5.61 -7.78
C THR A 149 11.87 5.14 -9.23
N ARG A 150 10.89 4.33 -9.64
CA ARG A 150 10.75 3.81 -11.00
C ARG A 150 9.36 4.03 -11.56
N THR A 151 9.28 4.62 -12.74
CA THR A 151 8.03 4.75 -13.50
C THR A 151 7.59 3.37 -14.00
N ILE A 152 6.30 3.07 -13.85
CA ILE A 152 5.69 1.80 -14.27
C ILE A 152 4.87 2.05 -15.55
N PRO A 153 4.85 1.10 -16.52
CA PRO A 153 3.93 1.17 -17.64
C PRO A 153 2.46 1.22 -17.17
N GLU A 154 1.61 1.97 -17.86
CA GLU A 154 0.19 1.99 -17.55
C GLU A 154 -0.48 0.63 -17.86
N GLY A 155 -1.52 0.28 -17.09
CA GLY A 155 -2.32 -0.93 -17.32
C GLY A 155 -1.79 -2.21 -16.67
N ILE A 156 -0.61 -2.16 -16.02
CA ILE A 156 -0.11 -3.25 -15.17
C ILE A 156 -1.05 -3.45 -13.98
N LYS A 157 -1.47 -4.70 -13.75
CA LYS A 157 -2.37 -5.08 -12.64
C LYS A 157 -1.64 -5.70 -11.46
N ALA A 158 -0.49 -6.33 -11.71
CA ALA A 158 0.33 -6.99 -10.72
C ALA A 158 1.78 -7.04 -11.20
N LEU A 159 2.70 -7.13 -10.24
CA LEU A 159 4.09 -7.49 -10.48
C LEU A 159 4.49 -8.61 -9.51
N THR A 160 5.52 -9.38 -9.88
CA THR A 160 6.21 -10.31 -8.98
C THR A 160 7.50 -9.65 -8.53
N MET A 161 7.73 -9.66 -7.22
CA MET A 161 8.95 -9.16 -6.59
C MET A 161 9.72 -10.34 -6.00
N THR A 162 11.00 -10.42 -6.35
CA THR A 162 11.96 -11.36 -5.75
C THR A 162 12.98 -10.57 -4.95
N VAL A 163 13.23 -11.00 -3.71
CA VAL A 163 14.20 -10.39 -2.79
C VAL A 163 15.18 -11.45 -2.32
N SER A 164 16.47 -11.17 -2.48
CA SER A 164 17.56 -12.04 -2.04
C SER A 164 18.61 -11.22 -1.30
N GLN A 165 18.90 -11.56 -0.06
CA GLN A 165 19.99 -10.92 0.68
C GLN A 165 21.32 -11.57 0.31
N LEU A 166 22.34 -10.73 0.07
CA LEU A 166 23.71 -11.19 -0.11
C LEU A 166 24.41 -11.29 1.26
N PRO A 167 25.24 -12.32 1.50
CA PRO A 167 26.06 -12.38 2.70
C PRO A 167 26.95 -11.14 2.81
N SER A 168 27.13 -10.61 4.02
CA SER A 168 27.96 -9.42 4.28
C SER A 168 29.43 -9.57 3.86
N ASP A 169 29.90 -10.82 3.67
CA ASP A 169 31.29 -11.16 3.36
C ASP A 169 31.58 -11.27 1.83
N GLU A 170 30.58 -11.08 0.96
CA GLU A 170 30.76 -11.05 -0.50
C GLU A 170 30.98 -9.61 -1.02
N LEU A 171 32.24 -9.14 -0.95
CA LEU A 171 32.73 -7.85 -1.47
C LEU A 171 33.82 -8.02 -2.54
#